data_AF-A0A965MIJ0-F1
#
_entry.id   AF-A0A965MIJ0-F1
#
_cell.length_a   1.000
_cell.length_b   1.000
_cell.length_c   1.000
_cell.angle_alpha   90.00
_cell.angle_beta   90.00
_cell.angle_gamma   90.00
#
_symmetry.space_group_name_H-M   'P 1'
#
loop_
_entity.id
_entity.type
_entity.pdbx_description
1 polymer ?
#
loop_
_entity_poly.entity_id
_entity_poly.type
_entity_poly.pdbx_seq_one_letter_code
_entity_poly.pdbx_strand_id
1 'polypeptide(L)'
;MARPSSPPTSTADNGKPSPKSEWHYHPPIPIDNNPLFSWPIRWKDTLIYYRDSWLVVSEGTIFVLLAVLSWRFFSPEIESAQNLDWSWVGGIWLRNFMVLLGVAGVLHYYFFARKQQGTELKYVPSFMSKGNRFLFNNQLWDNMFYALVSGVLIWSCYEVLMFWAMANGYVQMITFQDHPIWFILALPLIFIWIAFHFYCV
;
A
#
# COMPACT_ATOMS: atom_id res chain seq x y z
N MET A 1 -14.66 11.46 39.68
CA MET A 1 -15.84 11.97 38.94
C MET A 1 -15.61 13.46 38.68
N ALA A 2 -15.15 13.81 37.47
CA ALA A 2 -14.96 15.18 37.03
C ALA A 2 -15.80 15.39 35.76
N ARG A 3 -16.56 16.50 35.72
CA ARG A 3 -17.51 16.85 34.65
C ARG A 3 -16.83 16.95 33.28
N PRO A 4 -17.55 16.70 32.17
CA PRO A 4 -17.07 17.04 30.84
C PRO A 4 -17.07 18.56 30.67
N SER A 5 -15.93 19.12 30.27
CA SER A 5 -15.81 20.50 29.81
C SER A 5 -16.65 20.69 28.55
N SER A 6 -17.51 21.71 28.56
CA SER A 6 -18.35 22.12 27.43
C SER A 6 -17.51 22.39 26.17
N PRO A 7 -18.03 22.12 24.96
CA PRO A 7 -17.34 22.51 23.73
C PRO A 7 -17.29 24.05 23.63
N PRO A 8 -16.23 24.63 23.03
CA PRO A 8 -16.12 26.07 22.93
C PRO A 8 -17.26 26.62 22.07
N THR A 9 -17.96 27.62 22.63
CA THR A 9 -19.01 28.38 21.97
C THR A 9 -18.43 29.07 20.74
N SER A 10 -18.94 28.69 19.57
CA SER A 10 -18.71 29.40 18.30
C SER A 10 -19.19 30.83 18.45
N THR A 11 -18.24 31.77 18.52
CA THR A 11 -18.53 33.21 18.40
C THR A 11 -18.99 33.48 16.98
N ALA A 12 -20.20 34.05 16.85
CA ALA A 12 -20.80 34.44 15.58
C ALA A 12 -19.83 35.29 14.74
N ASP A 13 -19.42 34.74 13.60
CA ASP A 13 -18.59 35.43 12.62
C ASP A 13 -19.45 36.36 11.76
N ASN A 14 -18.99 37.60 11.65
CA ASN A 14 -19.65 38.69 10.95
C ASN A 14 -19.53 38.49 9.44
N GLY A 15 -20.51 37.84 8.80
CA GLY A 15 -20.95 38.10 7.43
C GLY A 15 -19.89 38.15 6.30
N LYS A 16 -18.66 37.69 6.53
CA LYS A 16 -17.64 37.51 5.49
C LYS A 16 -17.69 36.04 5.07
N PRO A 17 -17.74 35.73 3.75
CA PRO A 17 -17.58 34.36 3.33
C PRO A 17 -16.22 33.87 3.81
N SER A 18 -16.22 32.93 4.76
CA SER A 18 -15.01 32.22 5.16
C SER A 18 -14.33 31.70 3.88
N PRO A 19 -13.00 31.86 3.72
CA PRO A 19 -12.32 31.31 2.56
C PRO A 19 -12.71 29.85 2.45
N LYS A 20 -13.23 29.43 1.28
CA LYS A 20 -13.63 28.03 1.06
C LYS A 20 -12.44 27.18 1.46
N SER A 21 -12.64 26.39 2.51
CA SER A 21 -11.66 25.40 2.92
C SER A 21 -11.28 24.56 1.69
N GLU A 22 -10.00 24.55 1.33
CA GLU A 22 -9.49 23.86 0.15
C GLU A 22 -9.81 22.36 0.22
N TRP A 23 -9.80 21.81 1.44
CA TRP A 23 -10.08 20.42 1.74
C TRP A 23 -11.38 20.27 2.54
N HIS A 24 -12.07 19.14 2.34
CA HIS A 24 -13.28 18.78 3.08
C HIS A 24 -12.93 18.20 4.46
N TYR A 25 -12.10 17.16 4.51
CA TYR A 25 -11.60 16.56 5.75
C TYR A 25 -10.23 17.11 6.13
N HIS A 26 -10.00 17.34 7.43
CA HIS A 26 -8.70 17.69 7.99
C HIS A 26 -8.39 16.74 9.16
N PRO A 27 -7.26 16.01 9.13
CA PRO A 27 -6.79 15.30 10.30
C PRO A 27 -6.41 16.30 11.41
N PRO A 28 -6.38 15.85 12.68
CA PRO A 28 -5.83 16.65 13.76
C PRO A 28 -4.38 17.04 13.43
N ILE A 29 -4.09 18.34 13.48
CA ILE A 29 -2.77 18.92 13.24
C ILE A 29 -2.11 19.34 14.56
N PRO A 30 -0.77 19.29 14.67
CA PRO A 30 0.19 18.88 13.65
C PRO A 30 0.25 17.35 13.46
N ILE A 31 0.53 16.91 12.23
CA ILE A 31 0.90 15.52 11.98
C ILE A 31 2.34 15.34 12.50
N ASP A 32 2.52 14.43 13.45
CA ASP A 32 3.85 14.13 13.98
C ASP A 32 4.71 13.42 12.93
N ASN A 33 5.98 13.83 12.83
CA ASN A 33 6.97 13.16 11.99
C ASN A 33 7.46 11.86 12.66
N ASN A 34 8.07 10.98 11.87
CA ASN A 34 8.74 9.80 12.42
C ASN A 34 9.78 10.24 13.50
N PRO A 35 9.68 9.71 14.74
CA PRO A 35 10.55 10.11 15.85
C PRO A 35 12.04 9.92 15.58
N LEU A 36 12.42 9.03 14.64
CA LEU A 36 13.80 8.87 14.20
C LEU A 36 14.44 10.18 13.70
N PHE A 37 13.63 11.08 13.12
CA PHE A 37 14.09 12.36 12.57
C PHE A 37 13.88 13.54 13.54
N SER A 38 13.58 13.26 14.81
CA SER A 38 13.51 14.31 15.84
C SER A 38 14.91 14.68 16.35
N TRP A 39 15.11 15.95 16.70
CA TRP A 39 16.32 16.41 17.38
C TRP A 39 15.97 17.03 18.74
N PRO A 40 16.51 16.54 19.86
CA PRO A 40 17.35 15.34 19.98
C PRO A 40 16.59 14.05 19.65
N ILE A 41 17.29 13.01 19.18
CA ILE A 41 16.66 11.75 18.77
C ILE A 41 15.96 11.09 19.96
N ARG A 42 14.64 10.90 19.81
CA ARG A 42 13.78 10.25 20.81
C ARG A 42 13.79 8.72 20.67
N TRP A 43 14.91 8.08 21.00
CA TRP A 43 15.12 6.63 20.77
C TRP A 43 13.98 5.71 21.24
N LYS A 44 13.43 5.96 22.44
CA LYS A 44 12.32 5.16 22.98
C LYS A 44 11.09 5.23 22.06
N ASP A 45 10.76 6.43 21.59
CA ASP A 45 9.60 6.67 20.74
C ASP A 45 9.83 6.13 19.34
N THR A 46 11.07 6.21 18.84
CA THR A 46 11.49 5.55 17.60
C THR A 46 11.28 4.04 17.66
N LEU A 47 11.71 3.39 18.76
CA LEU A 47 11.53 1.95 18.94
C LEU A 47 10.04 1.56 19.02
N ILE A 48 9.24 2.33 19.74
CA ILE A 48 7.78 2.13 19.82
C ILE A 48 7.13 2.30 18.44
N TYR A 49 7.50 3.37 17.72
CA TYR A 49 6.99 3.65 16.39
C TYR A 49 7.24 2.50 15.41
N TYR A 50 8.48 1.99 15.36
CA TYR A 50 8.81 0.86 14.48
C TYR A 50 8.19 -0.45 14.96
N ARG A 51 8.13 -0.70 16.27
CA ARG A 51 7.40 -1.84 16.83
C ARG A 51 5.94 -1.82 16.38
N ASP A 52 5.25 -0.69 16.52
CA ASP A 52 3.83 -0.58 16.17
C ASP A 52 3.62 -0.62 14.65
N SER A 53 4.58 -0.14 13.86
CA SER A 53 4.54 -0.27 12.41
C SER A 53 4.71 -1.72 11.93
N TRP A 54 5.50 -2.53 12.64
CA TRP A 54 5.89 -3.89 12.22
C TRP A 54 5.19 -5.05 12.94
N LEU A 55 4.77 -4.86 14.19
CA LEU A 55 4.26 -5.93 15.06
C LEU A 55 2.76 -5.81 15.37
N VAL A 56 2.10 -4.76 14.87
CA VAL A 56 0.64 -4.59 14.92
C VAL A 56 0.09 -4.79 13.51
N VAL A 57 -1.20 -5.14 13.40
CA VAL A 57 -1.89 -5.22 12.10
C VAL A 57 -1.82 -3.85 11.42
N SER A 58 -0.87 -3.75 10.50
CA SER A 58 -0.55 -2.62 9.67
C SER A 58 -0.52 -3.06 8.21
N GLU A 59 -0.52 -2.10 7.28
CA GLU A 59 -0.29 -2.36 5.86
C GLU A 59 0.96 -3.22 5.64
N GLY A 60 2.06 -2.91 6.33
CA GLY A 60 3.30 -3.66 6.23
C GLY A 60 3.15 -5.13 6.66
N THR A 61 2.48 -5.39 7.79
CA THR A 61 2.25 -6.78 8.23
C THR A 61 1.35 -7.56 7.28
N ILE A 62 0.36 -6.90 6.67
CA ILE A 62 -0.52 -7.51 5.67
C ILE A 62 0.30 -7.88 4.44
N PHE A 63 1.18 -7.00 3.96
CA PHE A 63 2.06 -7.28 2.82
C PHE A 63 3.07 -8.39 3.11
N VAL A 64 3.68 -8.42 4.30
CA VAL A 64 4.58 -9.52 4.69
C VAL A 64 3.83 -10.85 4.74
N LEU A 65 2.63 -10.87 5.32
CA LEU A 65 1.79 -12.07 5.34
C LEU A 65 1.47 -12.54 3.92
N LEU A 66 1.03 -11.64 3.05
CA LEU A 66 0.75 -11.95 1.65
C LEU A 66 2.00 -12.45 0.92
N ALA A 67 3.17 -11.87 1.17
CA ALA A 67 4.42 -12.31 0.59
C ALA A 67 4.80 -13.72 1.04
N VAL A 68 4.72 -14.02 2.34
CA VAL A 68 5.00 -15.36 2.89
C VAL A 68 4.04 -16.40 2.34
N LEU A 69 2.73 -16.10 2.30
CA LEU A 69 1.72 -17.01 1.76
C LEU A 69 1.93 -17.22 0.25
N SER A 70 2.22 -16.15 -0.49
CA SER A 70 2.50 -16.20 -1.92
C SER A 70 3.72 -17.06 -2.20
N TRP A 71 4.82 -16.80 -1.52
CA TRP A 71 6.06 -17.57 -1.65
C TRP A 71 5.88 -19.04 -1.29
N ARG A 72 5.16 -19.34 -0.21
CA ARG A 72 5.05 -20.71 0.30
C ARG A 72 4.13 -21.61 -0.52
N PHE A 73 3.07 -21.06 -1.10
CA PHE A 73 1.98 -21.84 -1.70
C PHE A 73 1.74 -21.55 -3.19
N PHE A 74 2.17 -20.41 -3.70
CA PHE A 74 1.79 -19.94 -5.04
C PHE A 74 2.99 -19.58 -5.93
N SER A 75 4.21 -19.65 -5.42
CA SER A 75 5.43 -19.48 -6.21
C SER A 75 5.88 -20.81 -6.81
N PRO A 76 6.47 -20.79 -8.02
CA PRO A 76 7.07 -21.99 -8.60
C PRO A 76 8.26 -22.47 -7.79
N GLU A 77 8.54 -23.76 -7.87
CA GLU A 77 9.85 -24.28 -7.47
C GLU A 77 10.93 -23.65 -8.35
N ILE A 78 12.04 -23.25 -7.75
CA ILE A 78 13.13 -22.54 -8.45
C ILE A 78 13.67 -23.37 -9.61
N GLU A 79 13.78 -24.69 -9.44
CA GLU A 79 14.24 -25.60 -10.51
C GLU A 79 13.29 -25.59 -11.72
N SER A 80 11.98 -25.57 -11.49
CA SER A 80 10.98 -25.48 -12.55
C SER A 80 11.02 -24.15 -13.30
N ALA A 81 11.52 -23.08 -12.67
CA ALA A 81 11.59 -21.75 -13.29
C ALA A 81 12.80 -21.57 -14.22
N GLN A 82 13.68 -22.57 -14.37
CA GLN A 82 14.80 -22.51 -15.31
C GLN A 82 14.32 -22.36 -16.77
N ASN A 83 13.23 -23.04 -17.11
CA ASN A 83 12.57 -22.95 -18.41
C ASN A 83 11.22 -22.25 -18.25
N LEU A 84 10.90 -21.34 -19.18
CA LEU A 84 9.60 -20.68 -19.20
C LEU A 84 8.53 -21.70 -19.57
N ASP A 85 7.57 -21.88 -18.67
CA ASP A 85 6.42 -22.74 -18.86
C ASP A 85 5.12 -21.99 -18.50
N TRP A 86 4.10 -22.16 -19.35
CA TRP A 86 2.86 -21.41 -19.22
C TRP A 86 2.07 -21.76 -17.95
N SER A 87 2.28 -22.94 -17.35
CA SER A 87 1.59 -23.36 -16.13
C SER A 87 1.96 -22.44 -14.96
N TRP A 88 3.25 -22.27 -14.69
CA TRP A 88 3.69 -21.44 -13.57
C TRP A 88 3.63 -19.94 -13.89
N VAL A 89 3.89 -19.55 -15.14
CA VAL A 89 3.72 -18.16 -15.60
C VAL A 89 2.26 -17.72 -15.44
N GLY A 90 1.33 -18.55 -15.90
CA GLY A 90 -0.10 -18.33 -15.74
C GLY A 90 -0.53 -18.36 -14.27
N GLY A 91 0.08 -19.24 -13.47
CA GLY A 91 -0.13 -19.30 -12.01
C GLY A 91 0.25 -18.01 -11.30
N ILE A 92 1.43 -17.44 -11.59
CA ILE A 92 1.90 -16.15 -11.05
C ILE A 92 0.92 -15.03 -11.42
N TRP A 93 0.55 -14.95 -12.71
CA TRP A 93 -0.38 -13.94 -13.19
C TRP A 93 -1.75 -14.05 -12.52
N LEU A 94 -2.31 -15.26 -12.46
CA LEU A 94 -3.61 -15.51 -11.84
C LEU A 94 -3.58 -15.16 -10.35
N ARG A 95 -2.53 -15.55 -9.63
CA ARG A 95 -2.37 -15.20 -8.21
C ARG A 95 -2.31 -13.68 -8.02
N ASN A 96 -1.50 -12.97 -8.82
CA ASN A 96 -1.44 -11.50 -8.73
C ASN A 96 -2.78 -10.84 -9.02
N PHE A 97 -3.48 -11.33 -10.04
CA PHE A 97 -4.82 -10.87 -10.39
C PHE A 97 -5.78 -11.04 -9.21
N MET A 98 -5.81 -12.23 -8.59
CA MET A 98 -6.70 -12.54 -7.48
C MET A 98 -6.37 -11.74 -6.21
N VAL A 99 -5.08 -11.55 -5.91
CA VAL A 99 -4.64 -10.72 -4.78
C VAL A 99 -5.07 -9.26 -4.99
N LEU A 100 -4.81 -8.69 -6.16
CA LEU A 100 -5.18 -7.29 -6.44
C LEU A 100 -6.71 -7.12 -6.47
N LEU A 101 -7.42 -8.04 -7.11
CA LEU A 101 -8.89 -8.03 -7.14
C LEU A 101 -9.48 -8.16 -5.74
N GLY A 102 -8.96 -9.05 -4.91
CA GLY A 102 -9.42 -9.27 -3.54
C GLY A 102 -9.17 -8.05 -2.65
N VAL A 103 -7.95 -7.54 -2.61
CA VAL A 103 -7.59 -6.42 -1.72
C VAL A 103 -8.14 -5.10 -2.26
N ALA A 104 -7.67 -4.68 -3.45
CA ALA A 104 -8.01 -3.38 -4.00
C ALA A 104 -9.47 -3.35 -4.49
N GLY A 105 -9.99 -4.46 -5.03
CA GLY A 105 -11.37 -4.53 -5.51
C GLY A 105 -12.40 -4.45 -4.37
N VAL A 106 -12.16 -5.11 -3.23
CA VAL A 106 -13.04 -4.99 -2.05
C VAL A 106 -13.04 -3.56 -1.51
N LEU A 107 -11.86 -2.95 -1.37
CA LEU A 107 -11.76 -1.55 -0.93
C LEU A 107 -12.43 -0.59 -1.93
N HIS A 108 -12.22 -0.78 -3.23
CA HIS A 108 -12.85 0.03 -4.28
C HIS A 108 -14.37 -0.11 -4.26
N TYR A 109 -14.87 -1.34 -4.09
CA TYR A 109 -16.28 -1.60 -3.99
C TYR A 109 -16.88 -0.90 -2.77
N TYR A 110 -16.24 -1.01 -1.61
CA TYR A 110 -16.69 -0.38 -0.37
C TYR A 110 -16.70 1.16 -0.46
N PHE A 111 -15.59 1.77 -0.89
CA PHE A 111 -15.43 3.23 -0.89
C PHE A 111 -16.07 3.94 -2.08
N PHE A 112 -16.08 3.34 -3.27
CA PHE A 112 -16.50 4.04 -4.50
C PHE A 112 -17.79 3.51 -5.12
N ALA A 113 -18.01 2.19 -5.09
CA ALA A 113 -19.25 1.62 -5.62
C ALA A 113 -20.40 1.76 -4.62
N ARG A 114 -20.21 1.33 -3.37
CA ARG A 114 -21.19 1.45 -2.27
C ARG A 114 -21.15 2.81 -1.58
N LYS A 115 -20.00 3.49 -1.60
CA LYS A 115 -19.78 4.78 -0.91
C LYS A 115 -20.14 4.73 0.58
N GLN A 116 -19.82 3.60 1.22
CA GLN A 116 -20.32 3.32 2.56
C GLN A 116 -19.71 4.23 3.65
N GLN A 117 -18.47 4.71 3.45
CA GLN A 117 -17.85 5.75 4.30
C GLN A 117 -18.32 7.18 3.96
N GLY A 118 -19.05 7.38 2.86
CA GLY A 118 -19.43 8.72 2.40
C GLY A 118 -18.21 9.61 2.14
N THR A 119 -18.27 10.87 2.60
CA THR A 119 -17.21 11.87 2.45
C THR A 119 -16.49 12.23 3.74
N GLU A 120 -16.80 11.57 4.86
CA GLU A 120 -16.35 11.96 6.21
C GLU A 120 -14.83 12.16 6.30
N LEU A 121 -14.06 11.18 5.82
CA LEU A 121 -12.59 11.20 5.84
C LEU A 121 -11.97 11.58 4.48
N LYS A 122 -12.78 12.08 3.54
CA LYS A 122 -12.27 12.44 2.20
C LYS A 122 -11.79 13.87 2.20
N TYR A 123 -10.55 14.04 1.74
CA TYR A 123 -9.96 15.34 1.46
C TYR A 123 -10.71 16.11 0.37
N VAL A 124 -11.09 15.45 -0.72
CA VAL A 124 -11.94 16.02 -1.78
C VAL A 124 -13.28 15.27 -1.81
N PRO A 125 -14.42 15.95 -1.68
CA PRO A 125 -15.71 15.28 -1.52
C PRO A 125 -16.17 14.57 -2.81
N SER A 126 -15.75 15.06 -3.98
CA SER A 126 -16.16 14.50 -5.28
C SER A 126 -15.82 13.02 -5.42
N PHE A 127 -16.77 12.25 -5.93
CA PHE A 127 -16.57 10.85 -6.28
C PHE A 127 -16.11 10.71 -7.73
N MET A 128 -15.78 9.48 -8.11
CA MET A 128 -15.32 9.09 -9.44
C MET A 128 -16.22 9.66 -10.54
N SER A 129 -15.58 10.23 -11.56
CA SER A 129 -16.25 10.93 -12.65
C SER A 129 -16.74 9.96 -13.73
N LYS A 130 -17.73 10.44 -14.51
CA LYS A 130 -18.24 9.77 -15.71
C LYS A 130 -18.12 10.72 -16.90
N GLY A 131 -17.89 10.18 -18.09
CA GLY A 131 -17.74 10.97 -19.31
C GLY A 131 -16.88 10.29 -20.36
N ASN A 132 -16.92 10.83 -21.57
CA ASN A 132 -16.25 10.29 -22.77
C ASN A 132 -14.72 10.26 -22.73
N ARG A 133 -14.10 10.88 -21.71
CA ARG A 133 -12.64 10.81 -21.49
C ARG A 133 -12.16 9.43 -21.03
N PHE A 134 -13.09 8.55 -20.63
CA PHE A 134 -12.82 7.21 -20.15
C PHE A 134 -13.23 6.18 -21.21
N LEU A 135 -12.46 5.09 -21.33
CA LEU A 135 -12.70 4.00 -22.27
C LEU A 135 -14.11 3.40 -22.09
N PHE A 136 -14.56 3.25 -20.86
CA PHE A 136 -15.89 2.74 -20.51
C PHE A 136 -16.88 3.85 -20.12
N ASN A 137 -16.58 5.11 -20.46
CA ASN A 137 -17.32 6.31 -20.03
C ASN A 137 -17.44 6.46 -18.48
N ASN A 138 -16.65 5.71 -17.72
CA ASN A 138 -16.73 5.64 -16.27
C ASN A 138 -15.36 5.34 -15.67
N GLN A 139 -14.87 6.29 -14.88
CA GLN A 139 -13.56 6.22 -14.25
C GLN A 139 -13.36 4.97 -13.38
N LEU A 140 -14.42 4.45 -12.75
CA LEU A 140 -14.33 3.24 -11.92
C LEU A 140 -13.96 2.01 -12.75
N TRP A 141 -14.64 1.83 -13.88
CA TRP A 141 -14.39 0.69 -14.76
C TRP A 141 -13.03 0.79 -15.44
N ASP A 142 -12.64 1.99 -15.87
CA ASP A 142 -11.31 2.24 -16.43
C ASP A 142 -10.21 1.92 -15.42
N ASN A 143 -10.30 2.45 -14.19
CA ASN A 143 -9.32 2.17 -13.15
C ASN A 143 -9.20 0.68 -12.86
N MET A 144 -10.33 -0.03 -12.75
CA MET A 144 -10.32 -1.49 -12.56
C MET A 144 -9.65 -2.21 -13.73
N PHE A 145 -10.01 -1.85 -14.96
CA PHE A 145 -9.44 -2.47 -16.16
C PHE A 145 -7.94 -2.25 -16.26
N TYR A 146 -7.46 -1.00 -16.14
CA TYR A 146 -6.04 -0.71 -16.26
C TYR A 146 -5.23 -1.32 -15.11
N ALA A 147 -5.75 -1.34 -13.88
CA ALA A 147 -5.07 -1.98 -12.76
C ALA A 147 -4.98 -3.50 -12.95
N LEU A 148 -6.10 -4.16 -13.27
CA LEU A 148 -6.19 -5.62 -13.34
C LEU A 148 -5.61 -6.22 -14.63
N VAL A 149 -5.63 -5.47 -15.73
CA VAL A 149 -5.10 -5.95 -17.01
C VAL A 149 -3.66 -5.47 -17.16
N SER A 150 -3.44 -4.16 -17.23
CA SER A 150 -2.10 -3.62 -17.51
C SER A 150 -1.17 -3.74 -16.29
N GLY A 151 -1.62 -3.28 -15.12
CA GLY A 151 -0.81 -3.30 -13.91
C GLY A 151 -0.38 -4.70 -13.49
N VAL A 152 -1.35 -5.62 -13.37
CA VAL A 152 -1.07 -7.03 -13.03
C VAL A 152 -0.18 -7.70 -14.08
N LEU A 153 -0.40 -7.45 -15.38
CA LEU A 153 0.43 -8.04 -16.42
C LEU A 153 1.88 -7.58 -16.32
N ILE A 154 2.12 -6.27 -16.19
CA ILE A 154 3.48 -5.71 -16.09
C ILE A 154 4.19 -6.26 -14.84
N TRP A 155 3.53 -6.23 -13.68
CA TRP A 155 4.07 -6.76 -12.43
C TRP A 155 4.37 -8.27 -12.54
N SER A 156 3.47 -9.04 -13.12
CA SER A 156 3.67 -10.49 -13.29
C SER A 156 4.80 -10.81 -14.26
N CYS A 157 4.96 -10.03 -15.34
CA CYS A 157 6.10 -10.17 -16.25
C CYS A 157 7.42 -9.93 -15.52
N TYR A 158 7.50 -8.88 -14.70
CA TYR A 158 8.68 -8.61 -13.89
C TYR A 158 8.98 -9.77 -12.92
N GLU A 159 7.96 -10.28 -12.23
CA GLU A 159 8.11 -11.40 -11.30
C GLU A 159 8.56 -12.69 -12.00
N VAL A 160 7.96 -13.02 -13.15
CA VAL A 160 8.35 -14.16 -13.99
C VAL A 160 9.82 -14.05 -14.40
N LEU A 161 10.24 -12.88 -14.86
CA LEU A 161 11.64 -12.63 -15.25
C LEU A 161 12.58 -12.76 -14.05
N MET A 162 12.17 -12.30 -12.86
CA MET A 162 12.95 -12.47 -11.64
C MET A 162 13.11 -13.93 -11.24
N PHE A 163 12.04 -14.73 -11.26
CA PHE A 163 12.12 -16.17 -10.97
C PHE A 163 13.00 -16.90 -11.98
N TRP A 164 12.83 -16.62 -13.27
CA TRP A 164 13.67 -17.17 -14.32
C TRP A 164 15.14 -16.78 -14.14
N ALA A 165 15.42 -15.52 -13.80
CA ALA A 165 16.77 -15.03 -13.57
C ALA A 165 17.43 -15.67 -12.33
N MET A 166 16.67 -15.87 -11.25
CA MET A 166 17.14 -16.59 -10.05
C MET A 166 17.42 -18.07 -10.37
N ALA A 167 16.54 -18.73 -11.12
CA ALA A 167 16.68 -20.14 -11.49
C ALA A 167 17.89 -20.42 -12.40
N ASN A 168 18.24 -19.47 -13.26
CA ASN A 168 19.40 -19.55 -14.16
C ASN A 168 20.69 -18.99 -13.54
N GLY A 169 20.65 -18.55 -12.28
CA GLY A 169 21.83 -18.03 -11.57
C GLY A 169 22.27 -16.62 -11.98
N TYR A 170 21.47 -15.87 -12.73
CA TYR A 170 21.74 -14.46 -13.04
C TYR A 170 21.50 -13.55 -11.83
N VAL A 171 20.60 -13.94 -10.93
CA VAL A 171 20.29 -13.24 -9.69
C VAL A 171 20.54 -14.18 -8.51
N GLN A 172 21.30 -13.71 -7.52
CA GLN A 172 21.56 -14.47 -6.30
C GLN A 172 20.36 -14.41 -5.36
N MET A 173 19.95 -15.57 -4.84
CA MET A 173 18.94 -15.66 -3.80
C MET A 173 19.56 -15.51 -2.42
N ILE A 174 19.01 -14.63 -1.60
CA ILE A 174 19.36 -14.55 -0.19
C ILE A 174 18.48 -15.55 0.55
N THR A 175 19.09 -16.61 1.10
CA THR A 175 18.37 -17.58 1.94
C THR A 175 18.61 -17.28 3.41
N PHE A 176 17.68 -17.72 4.26
CA PHE A 176 17.86 -17.62 5.70
C PHE A 176 19.02 -18.50 6.21
N GLN A 177 19.30 -19.62 5.54
CA GLN A 177 20.37 -20.55 5.95
C GLN A 177 21.76 -19.95 5.72
N ASP A 178 21.96 -19.31 4.58
CA ASP A 178 23.27 -18.75 4.19
C ASP A 178 23.50 -17.37 4.83
N HIS A 179 22.44 -16.56 4.95
CA HIS A 179 22.54 -15.15 5.34
C HIS A 179 21.43 -14.74 6.32
N PRO A 180 21.33 -15.35 7.52
CA PRO A 180 20.21 -15.13 8.44
C PRO A 180 20.07 -13.67 8.87
N ILE A 181 21.19 -12.98 9.09
CA ILE A 181 21.21 -11.57 9.51
C ILE A 181 20.65 -10.68 8.40
N TRP A 182 21.18 -10.80 7.18
CA TRP A 182 20.73 -9.99 6.04
C TRP A 182 19.29 -10.32 5.63
N PHE A 183 18.89 -11.59 5.71
CA PHE A 183 17.53 -12.02 5.42
C PHE A 183 16.51 -11.32 6.33
N ILE A 184 16.81 -11.23 7.63
CA ILE A 184 15.96 -10.52 8.60
C ILE A 184 16.03 -9.01 8.37
N LEU A 185 17.23 -8.44 8.20
CA LEU A 185 17.41 -6.99 8.05
C LEU A 185 16.82 -6.44 6.76
N ALA A 186 16.73 -7.22 5.69
CA ALA A 186 16.14 -6.79 4.43
C ALA A 186 14.69 -6.30 4.59
N LEU A 187 13.89 -6.95 5.45
CA LEU A 187 12.49 -6.58 5.69
C LEU A 187 12.33 -5.12 6.17
N PRO A 188 12.91 -4.67 7.30
CA PRO A 188 12.87 -3.27 7.71
C PRO A 188 13.56 -2.32 6.74
N LEU A 189 14.61 -2.78 6.06
CA LEU A 189 15.37 -1.94 5.12
C LEU A 189 14.55 -1.57 3.88
N ILE A 190 13.65 -2.46 3.40
CA ILE A 190 12.78 -2.17 2.25
C ILE A 190 11.95 -0.91 2.49
N PHE A 191 11.38 -0.74 3.68
CA PHE A 191 10.56 0.44 3.98
C PHE A 191 11.39 1.72 4.08
N ILE A 192 12.61 1.62 4.63
CA ILE A 192 13.56 2.74 4.66
C ILE A 192 13.96 3.11 3.23
N TRP A 193 14.24 2.13 2.39
CA TRP A 193 14.62 2.33 0.99
C TRP A 193 13.50 2.97 0.18
N ILE A 194 12.26 2.52 0.34
CA ILE A 194 11.09 3.12 -0.32
C ILE A 194 10.94 4.59 0.07
N ALA A 195 11.03 4.90 1.37
CA ALA A 195 10.96 6.28 1.84
C ALA A 195 12.11 7.13 1.28
N PHE A 196 13.34 6.61 1.30
CA PHE A 196 14.51 7.28 0.73
C PHE A 196 14.33 7.56 -0.77
N HIS A 197 13.94 6.56 -1.55
CA HIS A 197 13.73 6.69 -3.00
C HIS A 197 12.72 7.78 -3.33
N PHE A 198 11.61 7.85 -2.58
CA PHE A 198 10.58 8.88 -2.76
C PHE A 198 11.08 10.31 -2.57
N TYR A 199 12.05 10.54 -1.68
CA TYR A 199 12.58 11.89 -1.43
C TYR A 199 13.76 12.25 -2.32
N CYS A 200 14.48 11.28 -2.86
CA CYS A 200 15.70 11.51 -3.63
C CYS A 200 15.50 11.54 -5.14
N VAL A 201 14.40 10.99 -5.66
CA VAL A 201 14.06 10.95 -7.09
C VAL A 201 12.84 11.83 -7.33
#